data_AF-A0A0R2RXF2-F1
#
_entry.id   AF-A0A0R2RXF2-F1
#
_cell.length_a   1.000
_cell.length_b   1.000
_cell.length_c   1.000
_cell.angle_alpha   90.00
_cell.angle_beta   90.00
_cell.angle_gamma   90.00
#
_symmetry.space_group_name_H-M   'P 1'
#
loop_
_entity.id
_entity.type
_entity.pdbx_description
1 polymer ?
#
loop_
_entity_poly.entity_id
_entity_poly.type
_entity_poly.pdbx_seq_one_letter_code
_entity_poly.pdbx_strand_id
1 'polypeptide(L)'
;MLLGCEDADDFNNVIEQISCTDGIQNGDETGVDCGGDCIPCLNGLDFSGVYVQEDALGRPGINLIFSPNSALQNAYNYAATASRGSMNPIQGMEQATFPMVFQTSIIDYYQLYQDPIGPEVSYDTNILGMDAAVFTEFIAAYDALQVAPNGLTTYHNGDLWFTGRRLSDDVMDDTLLLLFGGPDGSRFDGVNAPLLTRDEVDSGNRDFGLPFPYLEAPLQD
;
A
#
# COMPACT_ATOMS: atom_id res chain seq x y z
N MET A 1 38.40 16.23 41.04
CA MET A 1 38.79 16.46 39.64
C MET A 1 37.55 16.18 38.82
N LEU A 2 36.77 17.22 38.51
CA LEU A 2 35.58 17.07 37.68
C LEU A 2 36.09 16.76 36.26
N LEU A 3 35.81 15.55 35.78
CA LEU A 3 35.84 15.25 34.35
C LEU A 3 34.70 16.05 33.72
N GLY A 4 35.03 17.06 32.91
CA GLY A 4 34.07 17.72 32.04
C GLY A 4 33.70 16.79 30.90
N CYS A 5 32.43 16.84 30.49
CA CYS A 5 32.01 16.32 29.20
C CYS A 5 32.76 17.13 28.11
N GLU A 6 33.56 16.46 27.29
CA GLU A 6 33.94 17.06 26.00
C GLU A 6 32.69 17.02 25.12
N ASP A 7 32.27 18.20 24.67
CA ASP A 7 31.28 18.36 23.61
C ASP A 7 31.98 17.94 22.32
N ALA A 8 31.64 16.75 21.81
CA ALA A 8 32.29 16.14 20.65
C ALA A 8 31.42 16.24 19.39
N ASP A 9 30.34 17.01 19.45
CA ASP A 9 29.40 17.23 18.36
C ASP A 9 29.80 18.41 17.45
N ASP A 10 30.71 19.28 17.89
CA ASP A 10 31.15 20.46 17.13
C ASP A 10 32.61 20.41 16.60
N PHE A 11 33.32 19.30 16.78
CA PHE A 11 34.72 19.13 16.38
C PHE A 11 35.65 20.30 16.77
N ASN A 12 35.43 20.93 17.93
CA ASN A 12 36.24 22.07 18.37
C ASN A 12 36.15 23.29 17.42
N ASN A 13 35.13 23.36 16.55
CA ASN A 13 34.88 24.51 15.72
C ASN A 13 34.21 25.60 16.56
N VAL A 14 34.97 26.63 16.89
CA VAL A 14 34.45 27.84 17.52
C VAL A 14 33.33 28.37 16.62
N ILE A 15 32.17 28.68 17.21
CA ILE A 15 30.90 29.11 16.58
C ILE A 15 31.02 30.47 15.81
N GLU A 16 32.21 30.84 15.35
CA GLU A 16 32.54 32.10 14.68
C GLU A 16 33.09 31.95 13.23
N GLN A 17 32.97 30.80 12.57
CA GLN A 17 33.10 30.75 11.11
C GLN A 17 31.73 30.68 10.46
N ILE A 18 31.19 31.86 10.13
CA ILE A 18 30.04 32.00 9.23
C ILE A 18 30.46 31.41 7.87
N SER A 19 29.81 30.32 7.46
CA SER A 19 30.09 29.64 6.20
C SER A 19 28.78 29.22 5.55
N CYS A 20 28.47 29.84 4.41
CA CYS A 20 27.25 29.57 3.63
C CYS A 20 27.24 28.24 2.87
N THR A 21 28.06 27.26 3.27
CA THR A 21 28.21 25.95 2.59
C THR A 21 28.67 24.83 3.54
N ASP A 22 28.60 25.04 4.86
CA ASP A 22 29.08 24.04 5.84
C ASP A 22 27.99 23.05 6.29
N GLY A 23 26.75 23.25 5.83
CA GLY A 23 25.60 22.39 6.16
C GLY A 23 25.01 22.67 7.54
N ILE A 24 25.42 23.75 8.20
CA ILE A 24 24.98 24.15 9.54
C ILE A 24 24.34 25.52 9.44
N GLN A 25 23.13 25.67 9.97
CA GLN A 25 22.51 26.99 10.07
C GLN A 25 23.20 27.83 11.16
N ASN A 26 24.07 28.75 10.77
CA ASN A 26 24.84 29.60 11.70
C ASN A 26 24.89 31.08 11.23
N GLY A 27 25.39 31.97 12.10
CA GLY A 27 25.46 33.40 11.80
C GLY A 27 24.10 34.07 11.57
N ASP A 28 23.98 34.80 10.45
CA ASP A 28 22.76 35.53 10.05
C ASP A 28 21.87 34.73 9.06
N GLU A 29 22.12 33.45 8.89
CA GLU A 29 21.37 32.57 8.00
C GLU A 29 19.91 32.36 8.44
N THR A 30 18.99 32.41 7.48
CA THR A 30 17.56 32.16 7.72
C THR A 30 17.13 30.73 7.38
N GLY A 31 18.03 29.92 6.81
CA GLY A 31 17.91 28.49 6.57
C GLY A 31 19.32 27.87 6.41
N VAL A 32 19.44 26.55 6.31
CA VAL A 32 20.75 25.88 6.19
C VAL A 32 21.50 26.40 4.95
N ASP A 33 22.68 26.99 5.15
CA ASP A 33 23.53 27.55 4.09
C ASP A 33 22.86 28.68 3.26
N CYS A 34 21.82 29.33 3.79
CA CYS A 34 21.07 30.35 3.06
C CYS A 34 20.44 31.45 3.95
N GLY A 35 20.21 32.63 3.37
CA GLY A 35 19.62 33.78 4.06
C GLY A 35 20.65 34.69 4.73
N GLY A 36 20.21 35.86 5.18
CA GLY A 36 21.13 36.88 5.70
C GLY A 36 22.11 37.37 4.63
N ASP A 37 23.41 37.25 4.94
CA ASP A 37 24.52 37.55 4.03
C ASP A 37 24.83 36.41 3.03
N CYS A 38 24.23 35.23 3.21
CA CYS A 38 24.34 34.10 2.30
C CYS A 38 23.38 34.19 1.11
N ILE A 39 23.40 33.21 0.21
CA ILE A 39 22.45 33.17 -0.91
C ILE A 39 21.02 33.22 -0.35
N PRO A 40 20.07 33.95 -0.98
CA PRO A 40 18.70 33.98 -0.49
C PRO A 40 18.14 32.57 -0.38
N CYS A 41 17.54 32.22 0.75
CA CYS A 41 16.87 30.94 0.87
C CYS A 41 15.81 30.81 -0.21
N LEU A 42 15.74 29.62 -0.83
CA LEU A 42 14.52 29.25 -1.54
C LEU A 42 13.40 29.23 -0.50
N ASN A 43 12.54 30.25 -0.56
CA ASN A 43 11.36 30.34 0.27
C ASN A 43 10.39 29.23 -0.12
N GLY A 44 10.47 28.12 0.60
CA GLY A 44 9.64 26.95 0.39
C GLY A 44 10.06 26.17 -0.86
N LEU A 45 10.04 24.85 -0.74
CA LEU A 45 9.78 24.03 -1.91
C LEU A 45 8.43 24.51 -2.46
N ASP A 46 8.43 25.13 -3.64
CA ASP A 46 7.21 25.61 -4.27
C ASP A 46 6.40 24.39 -4.72
N PHE A 47 5.47 23.97 -3.87
CA PHE A 47 4.49 22.95 -4.20
C PHE A 47 3.27 23.52 -4.94
N SER A 48 3.36 24.75 -5.48
CA SER A 48 2.34 25.26 -6.39
C SER A 48 2.58 24.67 -7.78
N GLY A 49 1.61 23.89 -8.24
CA GLY A 49 1.68 23.18 -9.50
C GLY A 49 0.42 22.35 -9.73
N VAL A 50 0.18 21.97 -10.99
CA VAL A 50 -0.82 20.96 -11.32
C VAL A 50 -0.14 19.62 -11.21
N TYR A 51 -0.34 18.93 -10.09
CA TYR A 51 0.10 17.55 -9.95
C TYR A 51 -0.84 16.64 -10.72
N VAL A 52 -0.28 15.85 -11.63
CA VAL A 52 -0.98 14.74 -12.27
C VAL A 52 -0.47 13.47 -11.62
N GLN A 53 -1.38 12.63 -11.15
CA GLN A 53 -1.03 11.30 -10.65
C GLN A 53 -0.65 10.45 -11.87
N GLU A 54 0.65 10.34 -12.15
CA GLU A 54 1.17 9.63 -13.33
C GLU A 54 1.09 8.11 -13.19
N ASP A 55 1.10 7.58 -11.97
CA ASP A 55 1.18 6.14 -11.76
C ASP A 55 0.23 5.63 -10.66
N ALA A 56 -0.81 4.95 -11.11
CA ALA A 56 -1.59 4.01 -10.30
C ALA A 56 -1.50 2.58 -10.88
N LEU A 57 -0.58 2.36 -11.83
CA LEU A 57 -0.33 1.07 -12.47
C LEU A 57 0.48 0.21 -11.49
N GLY A 58 0.20 -1.09 -11.44
CA GLY A 58 0.88 -1.99 -10.50
C GLY A 58 0.11 -2.28 -9.21
N ARG A 59 -1.21 -2.48 -9.33
CA ARG A 59 -2.04 -3.11 -8.29
C ARG A 59 -2.26 -4.59 -8.60
N PRO A 60 -1.25 -5.47 -8.40
CA PRO A 60 -1.33 -6.85 -8.83
C PRO A 60 -2.46 -7.59 -8.10
N GLY A 61 -2.65 -7.40 -6.80
CA GLY A 61 -3.63 -8.19 -6.03
C GLY A 61 -5.08 -7.99 -6.48
N ILE A 62 -5.59 -6.75 -6.44
CA ILE A 62 -6.98 -6.48 -6.82
C ILE A 62 -7.23 -6.84 -8.28
N ASN A 63 -6.28 -6.50 -9.16
CA ASN A 63 -6.47 -6.72 -10.59
C ASN A 63 -6.33 -8.19 -10.99
N LEU A 64 -5.58 -8.98 -10.22
CA LEU A 64 -5.47 -10.43 -10.39
C LEU A 64 -6.74 -11.13 -9.91
N ILE A 65 -7.28 -10.72 -8.76
CA ILE A 65 -8.38 -11.42 -8.10
C ILE A 65 -9.74 -10.96 -8.60
N PHE A 66 -9.98 -9.68 -8.90
CA PHE A 66 -11.34 -9.21 -9.16
C PHE A 66 -11.61 -8.82 -10.60
N SER A 67 -10.58 -8.83 -11.45
CA SER A 67 -10.72 -8.49 -12.87
C SER A 67 -10.63 -9.74 -13.77
N PRO A 68 -11.75 -10.36 -14.19
CA PRO A 68 -11.77 -11.62 -14.93
C PRO A 68 -11.11 -11.62 -16.32
N ASN A 69 -10.82 -10.46 -16.90
CA ASN A 69 -10.26 -10.38 -18.25
C ASN A 69 -9.34 -9.17 -18.43
N SER A 70 -8.50 -9.23 -19.47
CA SER A 70 -7.51 -8.20 -19.77
C SER A 70 -8.11 -6.82 -20.08
N ALA A 71 -9.33 -6.76 -20.64
CA ALA A 71 -9.98 -5.48 -20.93
C ALA A 71 -10.34 -4.74 -19.63
N LEU A 72 -10.91 -5.46 -18.67
CA LEU A 72 -11.21 -4.92 -17.35
C LEU A 72 -9.94 -4.62 -16.56
N GLN A 73 -8.92 -5.46 -16.68
CA GLN A 73 -7.62 -5.21 -16.06
C GLN A 73 -7.01 -3.89 -16.52
N ASN A 74 -7.06 -3.64 -17.83
CA ASN A 74 -6.62 -2.39 -18.42
C ASN A 74 -7.50 -1.23 -17.96
N ALA A 75 -8.83 -1.39 -18.01
CA ALA A 75 -9.75 -0.35 -17.57
C ALA A 75 -9.54 0.05 -16.10
N TYR A 76 -9.29 -0.91 -15.21
CA TYR A 76 -8.99 -0.66 -13.79
C TYR A 76 -7.66 0.09 -13.63
N ASN A 77 -6.64 -0.33 -14.37
CA ASN A 77 -5.31 0.30 -14.37
C ASN A 77 -5.36 1.77 -14.83
N TYR A 78 -6.16 2.10 -15.84
CA TYR A 78 -6.30 3.48 -16.34
C TYR A 78 -7.32 4.33 -15.55
N ALA A 79 -8.19 3.70 -14.76
CA ALA A 79 -9.19 4.43 -13.98
C ALA A 79 -8.54 5.15 -12.80
N ALA A 80 -8.78 6.46 -12.68
CA ALA A 80 -8.44 7.23 -11.50
C ALA A 80 -9.13 6.64 -10.25
N THR A 81 -8.39 6.45 -9.16
CA THR A 81 -8.88 5.79 -7.93
C THR A 81 -10.19 6.41 -7.43
N ALA A 82 -10.28 7.75 -7.41
CA ALA A 82 -11.46 8.48 -6.95
C ALA A 82 -12.73 8.20 -7.78
N SER A 83 -12.57 7.73 -9.03
CA SER A 83 -13.68 7.46 -9.94
C SER A 83 -14.11 5.99 -9.94
N ARG A 84 -13.33 5.07 -9.37
CA ARG A 84 -13.55 3.61 -9.55
C ARG A 84 -14.84 3.10 -8.93
N GLY A 85 -15.27 3.66 -7.79
CA GLY A 85 -16.55 3.29 -7.17
C GLY A 85 -17.77 3.61 -8.03
N SER A 86 -17.69 4.67 -8.84
CA SER A 86 -18.83 5.21 -9.61
C SER A 86 -18.63 5.22 -11.12
N MET A 87 -17.51 4.70 -11.64
CA MET A 87 -17.21 4.71 -13.07
C MET A 87 -18.21 3.82 -13.81
N ASN A 88 -19.06 4.44 -14.62
CA ASN A 88 -20.03 3.77 -15.48
C ASN A 88 -20.20 4.59 -16.78
N PRO A 89 -20.02 4.00 -17.97
CA PRO A 89 -19.62 2.62 -18.22
C PRO A 89 -18.11 2.41 -18.05
N ILE A 90 -17.71 1.24 -17.56
CA ILE A 90 -16.34 0.75 -17.74
C ILE A 90 -16.10 0.56 -19.25
N GLN A 91 -14.98 1.06 -19.75
CA GLN A 91 -14.63 0.92 -21.16
C GLN A 91 -14.62 -0.56 -21.59
N GLY A 92 -15.44 -0.91 -22.58
CA GLY A 92 -15.58 -2.28 -23.08
C GLY A 92 -16.66 -3.11 -22.39
N MET A 93 -17.45 -2.54 -21.47
CA MET A 93 -18.61 -3.20 -20.86
C MET A 93 -19.87 -2.33 -20.88
N GLU A 94 -21.03 -2.96 -20.99
CA GLU A 94 -22.33 -2.27 -20.94
C GLU A 94 -22.75 -2.03 -19.49
N GLN A 95 -22.98 -0.75 -19.14
CA GLN A 95 -23.62 -0.31 -17.90
C GLN A 95 -23.14 -1.04 -16.62
N ALA A 96 -21.81 -1.09 -16.42
CA ALA A 96 -21.18 -1.75 -15.29
C ALA A 96 -20.26 -0.78 -14.54
N THR A 97 -20.22 -0.93 -13.21
CA THR A 97 -19.22 -0.32 -12.31
C THR A 97 -18.23 -1.38 -11.83
N PHE A 98 -17.06 -0.97 -11.32
CA PHE A 98 -16.09 -1.93 -10.78
C PHE A 98 -16.67 -2.75 -9.62
N PRO A 99 -17.35 -2.14 -8.63
CA PRO A 99 -17.99 -2.92 -7.56
C PRO A 99 -18.95 -3.99 -8.04
N MET A 100 -19.77 -3.70 -9.07
CA MET A 100 -20.70 -4.68 -9.65
C MET A 100 -19.96 -5.88 -10.25
N VAL A 101 -18.87 -5.61 -10.97
CA VAL A 101 -18.11 -6.67 -11.65
C VAL A 101 -17.34 -7.50 -10.63
N PHE A 102 -16.72 -6.85 -9.65
CA PHE A 102 -16.03 -7.51 -8.55
C PHE A 102 -16.99 -8.41 -7.77
N GLN A 103 -18.21 -7.96 -7.52
CA GLN A 103 -19.24 -8.76 -6.86
C GLN A 103 -19.60 -10.00 -7.68
N THR A 104 -19.75 -9.87 -9.00
CA THR A 104 -19.94 -11.03 -9.89
C THR A 104 -18.76 -11.99 -9.81
N SER A 105 -17.51 -11.49 -9.81
CA SER A 105 -16.32 -12.34 -9.68
C SER A 105 -16.29 -13.10 -8.36
N ILE A 106 -16.65 -12.46 -7.24
CA ILE A 106 -16.79 -13.15 -5.94
C ILE A 106 -17.83 -14.27 -6.05
N ILE A 107 -19.00 -13.99 -6.63
CA ILE A 107 -20.05 -15.02 -6.80
C ILE A 107 -19.53 -16.19 -7.63
N ASP A 108 -18.85 -15.92 -8.74
CA ASP A 108 -18.29 -16.94 -9.62
C ASP A 108 -17.25 -17.81 -8.89
N TYR A 109 -16.39 -17.21 -8.05
CA TYR A 109 -15.44 -17.97 -7.23
C TYR A 109 -16.15 -18.93 -6.27
N TYR A 110 -17.15 -18.45 -5.56
CA TYR A 110 -17.89 -19.29 -4.62
C TYR A 110 -18.67 -20.41 -5.32
N GLN A 111 -19.19 -20.14 -6.53
CA GLN A 111 -19.82 -21.17 -7.36
C GLN A 111 -18.84 -22.28 -7.80
N LEU A 112 -17.58 -21.95 -8.08
CA LEU A 112 -16.56 -22.95 -8.43
C LEU A 112 -16.26 -23.91 -7.29
N TYR A 113 -16.40 -23.46 -6.04
CA TYR A 113 -16.20 -24.27 -4.83
C TYR A 113 -17.47 -24.96 -4.33
N GLN A 114 -18.60 -24.75 -4.99
CA GLN A 114 -19.85 -25.40 -4.61
C GLN A 114 -19.75 -26.91 -4.83
N ASP A 115 -19.79 -27.68 -3.74
CA ASP A 115 -19.96 -29.13 -3.80
C ASP A 115 -21.40 -29.45 -4.26
N PRO A 116 -21.61 -30.26 -5.31
CA PRO A 116 -22.93 -30.67 -5.78
C PRO A 116 -23.81 -31.38 -4.74
N ILE A 117 -23.20 -31.96 -3.70
CA ILE A 117 -23.89 -32.75 -2.65
C ILE A 117 -23.75 -32.06 -1.28
N GLY A 118 -22.88 -31.06 -1.18
CA GLY A 118 -22.62 -30.31 0.05
C GLY A 118 -23.62 -29.17 0.30
N PRO A 119 -23.50 -28.49 1.46
CA PRO A 119 -24.27 -27.28 1.74
C PRO A 119 -23.93 -26.17 0.74
N GLU A 120 -24.86 -25.23 0.55
CA GLU A 120 -24.62 -24.04 -0.27
C GLU A 120 -23.51 -23.17 0.36
N VAL A 121 -22.56 -22.77 -0.48
CA VAL A 121 -21.41 -21.97 -0.10
C VAL A 121 -21.52 -20.63 -0.82
N SER A 122 -21.82 -19.58 -0.06
CA SER A 122 -21.87 -18.20 -0.56
C SER A 122 -20.98 -17.28 0.28
N TYR A 123 -20.67 -16.11 -0.27
CA TYR A 123 -19.93 -15.08 0.47
C TYR A 123 -20.75 -14.63 1.69
N ASP A 124 -20.11 -14.65 2.85
CA ASP A 124 -20.62 -14.08 4.09
C ASP A 124 -19.80 -12.82 4.41
N THR A 125 -20.11 -12.09 5.47
CA THR A 125 -19.27 -10.97 5.90
C THR A 125 -17.81 -11.41 6.11
N ASN A 126 -16.87 -10.57 5.72
CA ASN A 126 -15.45 -10.81 5.98
C ASN A 126 -15.09 -10.56 7.45
N ILE A 127 -13.81 -10.76 7.80
CA ILE A 127 -13.29 -10.54 9.16
C ILE A 127 -13.46 -9.09 9.65
N LEU A 128 -13.69 -8.14 8.73
CA LEU A 128 -14.00 -6.73 9.03
C LEU A 128 -15.50 -6.44 9.12
N GLY A 129 -16.35 -7.47 9.00
CA GLY A 129 -17.81 -7.36 9.04
C GLY A 129 -18.45 -6.75 7.78
N MET A 130 -17.71 -6.66 6.67
CA MET A 130 -18.22 -6.11 5.41
C MET A 130 -18.92 -7.21 4.60
N ASP A 131 -20.14 -6.96 4.15
CA ASP A 131 -20.81 -7.81 3.17
C ASP A 131 -20.19 -7.63 1.77
N ALA A 132 -20.62 -8.44 0.80
CA ALA A 132 -20.05 -8.42 -0.55
C ALA A 132 -20.17 -7.05 -1.23
N ALA A 133 -21.25 -6.31 -0.98
CA ALA A 133 -21.48 -5.02 -1.63
C ALA A 133 -20.57 -3.94 -1.03
N VAL A 134 -20.48 -3.89 0.30
CA VAL A 134 -19.59 -2.97 1.01
C VAL A 134 -18.13 -3.28 0.71
N PHE A 135 -17.76 -4.56 0.69
CA PHE A 135 -16.39 -4.99 0.42
C PHE A 135 -15.96 -4.64 -1.01
N THR A 136 -16.80 -4.89 -2.02
CA THR A 136 -16.43 -4.59 -3.43
C THR A 136 -16.38 -3.10 -3.71
N GLU A 137 -17.23 -2.30 -3.06
CA GLU A 137 -17.13 -0.85 -3.09
C GLU A 137 -15.85 -0.37 -2.42
N PHE A 138 -15.52 -0.92 -1.24
CA PHE A 138 -14.31 -0.61 -0.51
C PHE A 138 -13.05 -0.90 -1.33
N ILE A 139 -12.87 -2.11 -1.85
CA ILE A 139 -11.67 -2.46 -2.65
C ILE A 139 -11.61 -1.75 -4.01
N ALA A 140 -12.75 -1.35 -4.58
CA ALA A 140 -12.76 -0.55 -5.80
C ALA A 140 -12.27 0.89 -5.52
N ALA A 141 -12.69 1.48 -4.40
CA ALA A 141 -12.45 2.88 -4.07
C ALA A 141 -11.16 3.11 -3.25
N TYR A 142 -10.74 2.16 -2.43
CA TYR A 142 -9.57 2.26 -1.57
C TYR A 142 -8.34 1.57 -2.18
N ASP A 143 -7.16 2.14 -1.90
CA ASP A 143 -5.88 1.61 -2.33
C ASP A 143 -4.95 1.37 -1.15
N ALA A 144 -4.11 0.35 -1.27
CA ALA A 144 -3.02 0.03 -0.35
C ALA A 144 -1.90 1.10 -0.29
N LEU A 145 -1.99 2.18 -1.08
CA LEU A 145 -1.01 3.26 -1.14
C LEU A 145 -1.36 4.45 -0.24
N GLN A 146 -2.37 4.33 0.62
CA GLN A 146 -2.61 5.33 1.66
C GLN A 146 -1.52 5.22 2.73
N VAL A 147 -0.68 6.24 2.86
CA VAL A 147 0.37 6.27 3.90
C VAL A 147 -0.21 6.88 5.17
N ALA A 148 -0.17 6.14 6.29
CA ALA A 148 -0.49 6.70 7.60
C ALA A 148 0.49 7.84 7.94
N PRO A 149 0.04 9.10 8.07
CA PRO A 149 0.94 10.25 8.19
C PRO A 149 1.71 10.29 9.51
N ASN A 150 1.13 9.74 10.59
CA ASN A 150 1.69 9.77 11.94
C ASN A 150 1.60 8.39 12.63
N GLY A 151 1.62 7.31 11.85
CA GLY A 151 1.36 5.97 12.37
C GLY A 151 2.09 4.91 11.58
N LEU A 152 1.96 3.68 12.05
CA LEU A 152 2.51 2.56 11.34
C LEU A 152 1.80 2.40 9.99
N THR A 153 2.58 2.34 8.92
CA THR A 153 2.11 2.03 7.57
C THR A 153 2.20 0.53 7.37
N THR A 154 1.06 -0.14 7.22
CA THR A 154 0.97 -1.59 6.99
C THR A 154 -0.35 -1.97 6.33
N TYR A 155 -0.30 -3.03 5.51
CA TYR A 155 -1.50 -3.57 4.87
C TYR A 155 -2.39 -4.25 5.91
N HIS A 156 -1.77 -5.06 6.77
CA HIS A 156 -2.40 -5.67 7.92
C HIS A 156 -1.35 -5.99 9.01
N ASN A 157 -1.63 -5.60 10.26
CA ASN A 157 -0.86 -6.00 11.43
C ASN A 157 -1.74 -5.98 12.68
N GLY A 158 -2.19 -7.16 13.12
CA GLY A 158 -3.14 -7.28 14.22
C GLY A 158 -4.44 -6.54 13.88
N ASP A 159 -4.81 -5.55 14.69
CA ASP A 159 -6.03 -4.78 14.47
C ASP A 159 -5.87 -3.63 13.45
N LEU A 160 -4.66 -3.37 12.96
CA LEU A 160 -4.40 -2.32 11.97
C LEU A 160 -4.59 -2.85 10.56
N TRP A 161 -5.51 -2.25 9.82
CA TRP A 161 -5.82 -2.59 8.43
C TRP A 161 -5.71 -1.36 7.53
N PHE A 162 -5.16 -1.56 6.33
CA PHE A 162 -5.14 -0.55 5.25
C PHE A 162 -4.56 0.81 5.64
N THR A 163 -3.54 0.80 6.50
CA THR A 163 -2.79 2.01 6.90
C THR A 163 -1.60 2.30 5.96
N GLY A 164 -1.44 1.44 4.96
CA GLY A 164 -0.55 1.52 3.80
C GLY A 164 0.03 0.17 3.49
N ARG A 165 1.33 0.09 3.18
CA ARG A 165 2.03 -1.17 2.94
C ARG A 165 3.51 -1.06 3.23
N ARG A 166 4.08 -2.11 3.82
CA ARG A 166 5.52 -2.35 3.86
C ARG A 166 5.93 -3.24 2.68
N LEU A 167 7.22 -3.30 2.40
CA LEU A 167 7.77 -4.21 1.38
C LEU A 167 7.60 -5.68 1.76
N SER A 168 7.59 -5.98 3.06
CA SER A 168 7.42 -7.32 3.61
C SER A 168 5.96 -7.73 3.81
N ASP A 169 4.99 -6.85 3.55
CA ASP A 169 3.58 -7.16 3.77
C ASP A 169 3.08 -8.11 2.67
N ASP A 170 2.45 -9.20 3.09
CA ASP A 170 1.86 -10.19 2.19
C ASP A 170 0.41 -9.80 1.82
N VAL A 171 0.32 -8.93 0.83
CA VAL A 171 -0.96 -8.39 0.34
C VAL A 171 -1.89 -9.50 -0.16
N MET A 172 -1.35 -10.62 -0.68
CA MET A 172 -2.16 -11.68 -1.27
C MET A 172 -2.83 -12.52 -0.19
N ASP A 173 -2.10 -12.97 0.82
CA ASP A 173 -2.67 -13.68 1.98
C ASP A 173 -3.77 -12.85 2.65
N ASP A 174 -3.54 -11.56 2.87
CA ASP A 174 -4.55 -10.68 3.50
C ASP A 174 -5.78 -10.46 2.61
N THR A 175 -5.60 -10.34 1.29
CA THR A 175 -6.72 -10.21 0.35
C THR A 175 -7.54 -11.49 0.28
N LEU A 176 -6.88 -12.66 0.29
CA LEU A 176 -7.52 -13.97 0.29
C LEU A 176 -8.23 -14.25 1.62
N LEU A 177 -7.67 -13.82 2.75
CA LEU A 177 -8.32 -13.87 4.06
C LEU A 177 -9.62 -13.05 4.07
N LEU A 178 -9.61 -11.83 3.50
CA LEU A 178 -10.82 -11.01 3.39
C LEU A 178 -11.86 -11.59 2.42
N LEU A 179 -11.41 -12.35 1.43
CA LEU A 179 -12.29 -12.97 0.44
C LEU A 179 -12.90 -14.27 0.95
N PHE A 180 -12.13 -15.14 1.58
CA PHE A 180 -12.55 -16.51 1.92
C PHE A 180 -12.65 -16.79 3.41
N GLY A 181 -12.00 -16.01 4.27
CA GLY A 181 -11.89 -16.24 5.71
C GLY A 181 -13.19 -16.15 6.50
N GLY A 182 -14.23 -15.53 5.94
CA GLY A 182 -15.51 -15.33 6.62
C GLY A 182 -15.40 -14.41 7.85
N PRO A 183 -16.44 -14.38 8.72
CA PRO A 183 -16.54 -13.40 9.80
C PRO A 183 -15.49 -13.59 10.91
N ASP A 184 -14.98 -14.81 11.08
CA ASP A 184 -14.01 -15.18 12.11
C ASP A 184 -12.61 -15.48 11.54
N GLY A 185 -12.41 -15.35 10.22
CA GLY A 185 -11.15 -15.63 9.55
C GLY A 185 -10.78 -17.11 9.47
N SER A 186 -11.63 -18.03 9.95
CA SER A 186 -11.33 -19.47 10.00
C SER A 186 -11.93 -20.26 8.83
N ARG A 187 -12.74 -19.62 8.00
CA ARG A 187 -13.36 -20.27 6.85
C ARG A 187 -12.30 -20.48 5.76
N PHE A 188 -12.19 -21.70 5.26
CA PHE A 188 -11.17 -22.08 4.25
C PHE A 188 -9.71 -21.88 4.73
N ASP A 189 -9.45 -22.21 5.99
CA ASP A 189 -8.14 -22.15 6.65
C ASP A 189 -7.28 -23.42 6.47
N GLY A 190 -7.78 -24.42 5.73
CA GLY A 190 -7.10 -25.71 5.55
C GLY A 190 -7.37 -26.74 6.65
N VAL A 191 -8.08 -26.39 7.74
CA VAL A 191 -8.36 -27.31 8.87
C VAL A 191 -9.66 -28.08 8.63
N ASN A 192 -10.76 -27.36 8.39
CA ASN A 192 -12.10 -27.93 8.19
C ASN A 192 -12.62 -27.81 6.76
N ALA A 193 -11.88 -27.10 5.91
CA ALA A 193 -12.20 -26.83 4.51
C ALA A 193 -10.88 -26.64 3.72
N PRO A 194 -10.90 -26.61 2.39
CA PRO A 194 -9.71 -26.32 1.59
C PRO A 194 -9.01 -25.03 2.02
N LEU A 195 -7.69 -24.96 1.89
CA LEU A 195 -6.93 -23.73 2.16
C LEU A 195 -7.08 -22.77 0.98
N LEU A 196 -7.84 -21.70 1.17
CA LEU A 196 -8.05 -20.63 0.17
C LEU A 196 -7.65 -19.24 0.68
N THR A 197 -7.34 -19.13 1.97
CA THR A 197 -6.97 -17.87 2.63
C THR A 197 -5.50 -17.53 2.50
N ARG A 198 -4.70 -18.37 1.83
CA ARG A 198 -3.27 -18.17 1.59
C ARG A 198 -2.88 -18.57 0.18
N ASP A 199 -1.88 -17.90 -0.39
CA ASP A 199 -1.34 -18.24 -1.71
C ASP A 199 -0.09 -19.14 -1.65
N GLU A 200 0.40 -19.42 -0.44
CA GLU A 200 1.61 -20.21 -0.16
C GLU A 200 2.89 -19.61 -0.77
N VAL A 201 2.92 -18.30 -1.05
CA VAL A 201 4.07 -17.59 -1.58
C VAL A 201 4.64 -16.65 -0.52
N ASP A 202 5.65 -17.13 0.20
CA ASP A 202 6.31 -16.32 1.22
C ASP A 202 7.31 -15.29 0.65
N SER A 203 7.90 -14.51 1.55
CA SER A 203 8.97 -13.58 1.22
C SER A 203 10.21 -14.25 0.63
N GLY A 204 10.35 -15.57 0.78
CA GLY A 204 11.53 -16.33 0.43
C GLY A 204 12.76 -15.81 1.17
N ASN A 205 13.85 -15.64 0.43
CA ASN A 205 15.13 -15.12 0.90
C ASN A 205 15.33 -13.63 0.62
N ARG A 206 14.26 -12.89 0.31
CA ARG A 206 14.33 -11.46 -0.01
C ARG A 206 14.77 -10.65 1.21
N ASP A 207 15.69 -9.71 1.01
CA ASP A 207 16.21 -8.79 2.03
C ASP A 207 15.63 -7.39 1.85
N PHE A 208 14.59 -7.10 2.63
CA PHE A 208 13.95 -5.79 2.66
C PHE A 208 14.73 -4.72 3.45
N GLY A 209 15.88 -5.08 4.06
CA GLY A 209 16.74 -4.17 4.80
C GLY A 209 17.76 -3.41 3.93
N LEU A 210 17.90 -3.79 2.66
CA LEU A 210 18.81 -3.13 1.73
C LEU A 210 18.39 -1.67 1.45
N PRO A 211 19.34 -0.75 1.18
CA PRO A 211 18.97 0.59 0.74
C PRO A 211 18.29 0.53 -0.64
N PHE A 212 17.41 1.49 -0.90
CA PHE A 212 16.81 1.66 -2.23
C PHE A 212 17.92 1.70 -3.31
N PRO A 213 17.82 0.93 -4.41
CA PRO A 213 16.61 0.29 -4.95
C PRO A 213 16.38 -1.18 -4.53
N TYR A 214 16.83 -1.60 -3.35
CA TYR A 214 16.60 -2.96 -2.82
C TYR A 214 17.17 -4.07 -3.72
N LEU A 215 18.35 -3.81 -4.30
CA LEU A 215 18.99 -4.77 -5.20
C LEU A 215 19.79 -5.80 -4.42
N GLU A 216 19.29 -7.03 -4.44
CA GLU A 216 20.00 -8.19 -3.93
C GLU A 216 21.09 -8.65 -4.89
N ALA A 217 22.18 -9.18 -4.33
CA ALA A 217 23.14 -9.92 -5.12
C ALA A 217 22.46 -11.23 -5.62
N PRO A 218 22.68 -11.63 -6.88
CA PRO A 218 22.16 -12.90 -7.38
C PRO A 218 22.66 -14.04 -6.50
N LEU A 219 21.76 -14.96 -6.15
CA LEU A 219 22.10 -16.16 -5.40
C LEU A 219 23.14 -16.94 -6.19
N GLN A 220 24.25 -17.28 -5.54
CA GLN A 220 25.21 -18.22 -6.10
C GLN A 220 24.80 -19.62 -5.64
N ASP A 221 24.52 -20.48 -6.63
CA ASP A 221 24.23 -21.90 -6.42
C ASP A 221 25.43 -22.66 -5.84
#